data_AF-A0AA43P583-F1
#
_entry.id   AF-A0AA43P583-F1
#
_cell.length_a   1.000
_cell.length_b   1.000
_cell.length_c   1.000
_cell.angle_alpha   90.00
_cell.angle_beta   90.00
_cell.angle_gamma   90.00
#
_symmetry.space_group_name_H-M   'P 1'
#
loop_
_entity.id
_entity.type
_entity.pdbx_description
1 polymer ?
#
loop_
_entity_poly.entity_id
_entity_poly.type
_entity_poly.pdbx_seq_one_letter_code
_entity_poly.pdbx_strand_id
1 'polypeptide(L)'
;MDDNEYIRQLEQAAALPDWIARKKAYLRINLRRLDTMVQERAAVVLASKTNVANASLDGLKAAAEKLAADAAEYEALKSRRDSTARSMHILDNEDERRYREQNKDIDGTCQWNYSASGCGKPTVEGTRWCADHIDEWTMLRHSTGDND
;
A
#
# COMPACT_ATOMS: atom_id res chain seq x y z
N MET A 1 -6.23 -14.14 -0.61
CA MET A 1 -4.91 -14.28 0.05
C MET A 1 -5.14 -14.16 1.52
N ASP A 2 -4.78 -15.16 2.33
CA ASP A 2 -4.90 -15.06 3.79
C ASP A 2 -3.82 -14.14 4.39
N ASP A 3 -3.99 -13.79 5.67
CA ASP A 3 -3.14 -12.81 6.35
C ASP A 3 -1.72 -13.33 6.59
N ASN A 4 -1.56 -14.64 6.84
CA ASN A 4 -0.25 -15.24 7.07
C ASN A 4 0.59 -15.23 5.79
N GLU A 5 -0.04 -15.58 4.66
CA GLU A 5 0.60 -15.52 3.35
C GLU A 5 0.95 -14.08 2.96
N TYR A 6 0.09 -13.11 3.28
CA TYR A 6 0.38 -11.70 3.05
C TYR A 6 1.61 -11.24 3.84
N ILE A 7 1.66 -11.53 5.15
CA ILE A 7 2.79 -11.17 6.03
C ILE A 7 4.08 -11.81 5.53
N ARG A 8 4.06 -13.12 5.24
CA ARG A 8 5.22 -13.85 4.74
C ARG A 8 5.77 -13.26 3.43
N GLN A 9 4.89 -12.85 2.51
CA GLN A 9 5.32 -12.19 1.28
C GLN A 9 5.94 -10.82 1.54
N LEU A 10 5.42 -10.05 2.51
CA LEU A 10 6.00 -8.76 2.90
C LEU A 10 7.39 -8.92 3.51
N GLU A 11 7.60 -9.92 4.36
CA GLU A 11 8.91 -10.24 4.94
C GLU A 11 9.93 -10.60 3.84
N GLN A 12 9.52 -11.42 2.88
CA GLN A 12 10.36 -11.76 1.71
C GLN A 12 10.66 -10.52 0.85
N ALA A 13 9.68 -9.64 0.69
CA ALA A 13 9.88 -8.39 -0.03
C ALA A 13 10.87 -7.47 0.71
N ALA A 14 10.80 -7.38 2.04
CA ALA A 14 11.68 -6.54 2.84
C ALA A 14 13.16 -6.96 2.75
N ALA A 15 13.43 -8.24 2.49
CA ALA A 15 14.78 -8.78 2.28
C ALA A 15 15.36 -8.51 0.87
N LEU A 16 14.63 -7.85 -0.03
CA LEU A 16 15.15 -7.50 -1.35
C LEU A 16 16.26 -6.44 -1.27
N PRO A 17 17.26 -6.50 -2.17
CA PRO A 17 18.54 -5.82 -2.00
C PRO A 17 18.50 -4.29 -2.18
N ASP A 18 17.43 -3.74 -2.77
CA ASP A 18 17.32 -2.31 -2.97
C ASP A 18 15.89 -1.79 -2.78
N TRP A 19 15.78 -0.51 -2.44
CA TRP A 19 14.53 0.21 -2.22
C TRP A 19 13.53 0.14 -3.39
N ILE A 20 13.96 0.16 -4.66
CA ILE A 20 13.05 0.06 -5.82
C ILE A 20 12.45 -1.35 -5.89
N ALA A 21 13.29 -2.38 -5.75
CA ALA A 21 12.85 -3.77 -5.74
C ALA A 21 11.85 -4.02 -4.60
N ARG A 22 12.14 -3.50 -3.40
CA ARG A 22 11.25 -3.55 -2.23
C ARG A 22 9.90 -2.89 -2.51
N LYS A 23 9.88 -1.67 -3.07
CA LYS A 23 8.63 -0.99 -3.41
C LYS A 23 7.83 -1.72 -4.48
N LYS A 24 8.47 -2.20 -5.55
CA LYS A 24 7.80 -2.97 -6.60
C LYS A 24 7.17 -4.24 -6.02
N ALA A 25 7.90 -4.95 -5.16
CA ALA A 25 7.38 -6.14 -4.48
C ALA A 25 6.18 -5.82 -3.58
N TYR A 26 6.30 -4.79 -2.70
CA TYR A 26 5.19 -4.33 -1.85
C TYR A 26 3.94 -4.02 -2.69
N LEU A 27 4.08 -3.20 -3.74
CA LEU A 27 2.94 -2.80 -4.57
C LEU A 27 2.26 -4.02 -5.22
N ARG A 28 3.02 -5.00 -5.70
CA ARG A 28 2.48 -6.24 -6.29
C ARG A 28 1.75 -7.10 -5.26
N ILE A 29 2.32 -7.25 -4.06
CA ILE A 29 1.71 -8.03 -2.97
C ILE A 29 0.41 -7.35 -2.51
N ASN A 30 0.47 -6.04 -2.24
CA ASN A 30 -0.66 -5.25 -1.79
C ASN A 30 -1.78 -5.21 -2.84
N LEU A 31 -1.44 -5.10 -4.13
CA LEU A 31 -2.43 -5.12 -5.21
C LEU A 31 -3.21 -6.45 -5.24
N ARG A 32 -2.53 -7.59 -5.13
CA ARG A 32 -3.20 -8.91 -5.08
C ARG A 32 -4.11 -9.06 -3.86
N ARG A 33 -3.69 -8.53 -2.70
CA ARG A 33 -4.51 -8.52 -1.49
C ARG A 33 -5.76 -7.66 -1.69
N LEU A 34 -5.58 -6.43 -2.22
CA LEU A 34 -6.69 -5.53 -2.50
C LEU A 34 -7.65 -6.07 -3.55
N ASP A 35 -7.16 -6.75 -4.60
CA ASP A 35 -8.02 -7.42 -5.58
C ASP A 35 -8.92 -8.48 -4.91
N THR A 36 -8.35 -9.27 -4.00
CA THR A 36 -9.13 -10.25 -3.20
C THR A 36 -10.19 -9.53 -2.37
N MET A 37 -9.80 -8.49 -1.61
CA MET A 37 -10.70 -7.76 -0.72
C MET A 37 -11.83 -7.05 -1.48
N VAL A 38 -11.54 -6.52 -2.68
CA VAL A 38 -12.54 -5.88 -3.56
C VAL A 38 -13.55 -6.92 -4.05
N GLN A 39 -13.12 -8.12 -4.44
CA GLN A 39 -14.03 -9.20 -4.85
C GLN A 39 -14.93 -9.66 -3.69
N GLU A 40 -14.34 -9.89 -2.51
CA GLU A 40 -15.08 -10.27 -1.31
C GLU A 40 -16.10 -9.20 -0.92
N ARG A 41 -15.70 -7.92 -0.93
CA ARG A 41 -16.59 -6.81 -0.58
C ARG A 41 -17.68 -6.59 -1.63
N ALA A 42 -17.40 -6.83 -2.92
CA ALA A 42 -18.42 -6.80 -3.95
C ALA A 42 -19.53 -7.84 -3.68
N ALA A 43 -19.16 -9.06 -3.25
CA ALA A 43 -20.11 -10.09 -2.87
C ALA A 43 -20.96 -9.66 -1.65
N VAL A 44 -20.36 -9.01 -0.66
CA VAL A 44 -21.08 -8.44 0.49
C VAL A 44 -22.10 -7.38 0.05
N VAL A 45 -21.71 -6.45 -0.84
CA VAL A 45 -22.63 -5.44 -1.38
C VAL A 45 -23.80 -6.10 -2.11
N LEU A 46 -23.55 -7.14 -2.91
CA LEU A 46 -24.61 -7.89 -3.59
C LEU A 46 -25.56 -8.58 -2.61
N ALA A 47 -25.04 -9.16 -1.53
CA ALA A 47 -25.85 -9.74 -0.47
C ALA A 47 -26.70 -8.68 0.24
N SER A 48 -26.12 -7.52 0.56
CA SER A 48 -26.85 -6.40 1.18
C SER A 48 -27.93 -5.82 0.26
N LYS A 49 -27.70 -5.76 -1.06
CA LYS A 49 -28.75 -5.42 -2.05
C LYS A 49 -29.91 -6.42 -2.00
N THR A 50 -29.60 -7.71 -1.93
CA THR A 50 -30.62 -8.77 -1.83
C THR A 50 -31.42 -8.65 -0.53
N ASN A 51 -30.75 -8.33 0.59
CA ASN A 51 -31.42 -8.11 1.87
C ASN A 51 -32.37 -6.93 1.84
N VAL A 52 -32.00 -5.82 1.20
CA VAL A 52 -32.91 -4.68 0.98
C VAL A 52 -34.14 -5.10 0.18
N ALA A 53 -33.96 -5.85 -0.91
CA ALA A 53 -35.06 -6.31 -1.75
C ALA A 53 -36.04 -7.24 -1.01
N ASN A 54 -35.56 -7.99 -0.03
CA ASN A 54 -36.37 -8.93 0.77
C ASN A 54 -36.83 -8.35 2.12
N ALA A 55 -36.49 -7.10 2.43
CA ALA A 55 -36.81 -6.50 3.73
C ALA A 55 -38.31 -6.21 3.86
N SER A 56 -38.86 -6.44 5.05
CA SER A 56 -40.17 -5.89 5.42
C SER A 56 -40.09 -4.36 5.53
N LEU A 57 -41.23 -3.68 5.54
CA LEU A 57 -41.28 -2.23 5.68
C LEU A 57 -40.54 -1.75 6.95
N ASP A 58 -40.74 -2.45 8.07
CA ASP A 58 -40.10 -2.13 9.35
C ASP A 58 -38.57 -2.35 9.33
N GLY A 59 -38.10 -3.33 8.55
CA GLY A 59 -36.68 -3.65 8.41
C GLY A 59 -35.96 -2.87 7.30
N LEU A 60 -36.70 -2.22 6.40
CA LEU A 60 -36.16 -1.62 5.17
C LEU A 60 -35.12 -0.54 5.46
N LYS A 61 -35.37 0.32 6.47
CA LYS A 61 -34.44 1.39 6.84
C LYS A 61 -33.07 0.83 7.25
N ALA A 62 -33.06 -0.15 8.16
CA ALA A 62 -31.82 -0.77 8.64
C ALA A 62 -31.08 -1.50 7.52
N ALA A 63 -31.81 -2.19 6.63
CA ALA A 63 -31.22 -2.85 5.47
C ALA A 63 -30.58 -1.85 4.50
N ALA A 64 -31.24 -0.71 4.25
CA ALA A 64 -30.73 0.34 3.37
C ALA A 64 -29.49 1.04 3.95
N GLU A 65 -29.48 1.33 5.25
CA GLU A 65 -28.31 1.88 5.96
C GLU A 65 -27.10 0.95 5.89
N LYS A 66 -27.33 -0.36 6.10
CA LYS A 66 -26.28 -1.37 5.95
C LYS A 66 -25.73 -1.43 4.53
N LEU A 67 -26.60 -1.43 3.52
CA LEU A 67 -26.17 -1.40 2.12
C LEU A 67 -25.33 -0.15 1.81
N ALA A 68 -25.71 1.02 2.33
CA ALA A 68 -24.95 2.25 2.14
C ALA A 68 -23.54 2.14 2.77
N ALA A 69 -23.43 1.58 3.98
CA ALA A 69 -22.15 1.35 4.63
C ALA A 69 -21.27 0.37 3.85
N ASP A 70 -21.83 -0.78 3.43
CA ASP A 70 -21.11 -1.78 2.65
C ASP A 70 -20.62 -1.22 1.29
N ALA A 71 -21.44 -0.39 0.64
CA ALA A 71 -21.06 0.27 -0.60
C ALA A 71 -19.95 1.31 -0.40
N ALA A 72 -19.98 2.07 0.69
CA ALA A 72 -18.92 3.02 1.02
C ALA A 72 -17.58 2.31 1.29
N GLU A 73 -17.61 1.19 2.02
CA GLU A 73 -16.41 0.36 2.24
C GLU A 73 -15.87 -0.23 0.93
N TYR A 74 -16.76 -0.70 0.05
CA TYR A 74 -16.39 -1.20 -1.28
C TYR A 74 -15.66 -0.13 -2.10
N GLU A 75 -16.22 1.07 -2.21
CA GLU A 75 -15.60 2.15 -2.99
C GLU A 75 -14.28 2.62 -2.38
N ALA A 76 -14.16 2.64 -1.05
CA ALA A 76 -12.89 2.94 -0.39
C ALA A 76 -11.81 1.90 -0.71
N LEU A 77 -12.14 0.60 -0.69
CA LEU A 77 -11.21 -0.47 -1.06
C LEU A 77 -10.82 -0.40 -2.53
N LYS A 78 -11.79 -0.19 -3.41
CA LYS A 78 -11.57 -0.04 -4.86
C LYS A 78 -10.67 1.15 -5.17
N SER A 79 -10.88 2.29 -4.51
CA SER A 79 -10.02 3.47 -4.63
C SER A 79 -8.57 3.18 -4.22
N ARG A 80 -8.36 2.46 -3.11
CA ARG A 80 -7.02 2.02 -2.66
C ARG A 80 -6.37 1.05 -3.66
N ARG A 81 -7.15 0.10 -4.21
CA ARG A 81 -6.70 -0.83 -5.25
C ARG A 81 -6.23 -0.06 -6.47
N ASP A 82 -7.06 0.81 -7.00
CA ASP A 82 -6.77 1.58 -8.21
C ASP A 82 -5.58 2.53 -8.00
N SER A 83 -5.43 3.11 -6.80
CA SER A 83 -4.24 3.89 -6.43
C SER A 83 -2.97 3.03 -6.44
N THR A 84 -3.02 1.83 -5.87
CA THR A 84 -1.88 0.90 -5.84
C THR A 84 -1.51 0.47 -7.27
N ALA A 85 -2.49 0.16 -8.10
CA ALA A 85 -2.30 -0.19 -9.51
C ALA A 85 -1.65 0.96 -10.30
N ARG A 86 -2.10 2.21 -10.09
CA ARG A 86 -1.48 3.40 -10.70
C ARG A 86 -0.02 3.57 -10.26
N SER A 87 0.27 3.46 -8.96
CA SER A 87 1.65 3.57 -8.47
C SER A 87 2.55 2.48 -9.04
N MET A 88 2.05 1.25 -9.17
CA MET A 88 2.79 0.16 -9.79
C MET A 88 3.05 0.44 -11.28
N HIS A 89 2.03 0.89 -12.02
CA HIS A 89 2.17 1.24 -13.42
C HIS A 89 3.21 2.35 -13.64
N ILE A 90 3.18 3.40 -12.82
CA ILE A 90 4.19 4.48 -12.87
C ILE A 90 5.59 3.90 -12.65
N LEU A 91 5.79 3.11 -11.59
CA LEU A 91 7.11 2.60 -11.24
C LEU A 91 7.65 1.53 -12.22
N ASP A 92 6.77 0.78 -12.89
CA ASP A 92 7.15 -0.17 -13.94
C ASP A 92 7.49 0.51 -15.28
N ASN A 93 7.01 1.74 -15.52
CA ASN A 93 7.31 2.51 -16.73
C ASN A 93 8.38 3.60 -16.54
N GLU A 94 8.85 3.81 -15.31
CA GLU A 94 9.92 4.75 -15.02
C GLU A 94 11.26 4.23 -15.55
N ASP A 95 12.11 5.12 -16.08
CA ASP A 95 13.51 4.78 -16.36
C ASP A 95 14.25 4.61 -15.02
N GLU A 96 14.45 3.36 -14.59
CA GLU A 96 15.08 3.06 -13.31
C GLU A 96 16.46 3.71 -13.14
N ARG A 97 17.25 3.85 -14.21
CA ARG A 97 18.57 4.49 -14.13
C ARG A 97 18.41 5.98 -13.85
N ARG A 98 17.51 6.64 -14.58
CA ARG A 98 17.18 8.05 -14.32
C ARG A 98 16.62 8.25 -12.91
N TYR A 99 15.75 7.35 -12.46
CA TYR A 99 15.12 7.41 -11.15
C TYR A 99 16.14 7.23 -10.01
N ARG A 100 17.11 6.32 -10.18
CA ARG A 100 18.24 6.17 -9.26
C ARG A 100 19.11 7.43 -9.22
N GLU A 101 19.43 8.02 -10.36
CA GLU A 101 20.24 9.24 -10.40
C GLU A 101 19.54 10.43 -9.70
N GLN A 102 18.23 10.60 -9.92
CA GLN A 102 17.44 11.65 -9.27
C GLN A 102 17.32 11.50 -7.74
N ASN A 103 17.47 10.27 -7.24
CA ASN A 103 17.36 9.96 -5.81
C ASN A 103 18.70 9.58 -5.20
N LYS A 104 19.81 9.80 -5.90
CA LYS A 104 21.15 9.52 -5.40
C LYS A 104 21.50 10.42 -4.22
N ASP A 105 22.28 9.89 -3.30
CA ASP A 105 22.87 10.67 -2.21
C ASP A 105 23.65 11.88 -2.76
N ILE A 106 23.55 13.01 -2.05
CA ILE A 106 24.11 14.31 -2.43
C ILE A 106 25.21 14.71 -1.45
N ASP A 107 24.92 14.64 -0.15
CA ASP A 107 25.75 15.20 0.91
C ASP A 107 25.83 14.31 2.17
N GLY A 108 25.30 13.09 2.12
CA GLY A 108 25.28 12.18 3.27
C GLY A 108 24.13 12.45 4.26
N THR A 109 23.27 13.43 3.99
CA THR A 109 22.15 13.81 4.86
C THR A 109 20.80 13.65 4.18
N CYS A 110 19.82 13.15 4.93
CA CYS A 110 18.51 12.86 4.39
C CYS A 110 17.79 14.14 3.95
N GLN A 111 17.48 14.19 2.66
CA GLN A 111 16.82 15.31 1.97
C GLN A 111 15.29 15.23 2.03
N TRP A 112 14.73 14.33 2.86
CA TRP A 112 13.28 14.25 3.03
C TRP A 112 12.77 15.53 3.71
N ASN A 113 11.86 16.22 3.03
CA ASN A 113 11.40 17.54 3.40
C ASN A 113 9.87 17.62 3.30
N TYR A 114 9.19 16.91 4.21
CA TYR A 114 7.74 16.98 4.37
C TYR A 114 7.30 18.11 5.33
N SER A 115 8.26 18.80 5.97
CA SER A 115 8.05 19.84 6.98
C SER A 115 9.08 20.96 6.83
N ALA A 116 8.86 22.14 7.42
CA ALA A 116 9.78 23.28 7.31
C ALA A 116 11.25 23.02 7.76
N SER A 117 11.54 21.88 8.40
CA SER A 117 12.90 21.38 8.69
C SER A 117 13.20 20.10 7.91
N GLY A 118 14.38 20.03 7.30
CA GLY A 118 14.89 18.81 6.67
C GLY A 118 15.20 17.72 7.70
N CYS A 119 15.07 16.44 7.30
CA CYS A 119 15.30 15.29 8.18
C CYS A 119 16.73 15.22 8.75
N GLY A 120 17.75 15.37 7.90
CA GLY A 120 19.15 15.45 8.32
C GLY A 120 19.79 14.17 8.86
N LYS A 121 19.05 13.06 9.02
CA LYS A 121 19.61 11.75 9.39
C LYS A 121 20.57 11.21 8.30
N PRO A 122 21.53 10.33 8.63
CA PRO A 122 22.42 9.73 7.64
C PRO A 122 21.66 9.02 6.51
N THR A 123 22.14 9.18 5.28
CA THR A 123 21.61 8.50 4.10
C THR A 123 21.97 7.02 4.07
N VAL A 124 21.14 6.21 3.40
CA VAL A 124 21.38 4.78 3.22
C VAL A 124 21.11 4.36 1.77
N GLU A 125 21.63 3.19 1.40
CA GLU A 125 21.44 2.56 0.07
C GLU A 125 21.87 3.44 -1.12
N GLY A 126 22.81 4.37 -0.87
CA GLY A 126 23.26 5.34 -1.87
C GLY A 126 22.16 6.32 -2.31
N THR A 127 21.07 6.42 -1.55
CA THR A 127 19.95 7.32 -1.82
C THR A 127 20.08 8.61 -1.02
N ARG A 128 19.33 9.65 -1.39
CA ARG A 128 19.18 10.89 -0.62
C ARG A 128 18.30 10.76 0.63
N TRP A 129 17.93 9.54 1.04
CA TRP A 129 17.03 9.28 2.15
C TRP A 129 17.67 8.41 3.23
N CYS A 130 17.24 8.61 4.48
CA CYS A 130 17.59 7.74 5.59
C CYS A 130 16.72 6.48 5.61
N ALA A 131 17.08 5.51 6.44
CA ALA A 131 16.38 4.23 6.57
C ALA A 131 14.87 4.42 6.83
N ASP A 132 14.48 5.28 7.78
CA ASP A 132 13.07 5.51 8.13
C ASP A 132 12.23 6.01 6.94
N HIS A 133 12.78 6.92 6.13
CA HIS A 133 12.07 7.49 5.00
C HIS A 133 12.05 6.56 3.79
N ILE A 134 13.07 5.71 3.63
CA ILE A 134 12.98 4.60 2.68
C ILE A 134 11.93 3.59 3.16
N ASP A 135 11.82 3.31 4.47
CA ASP A 135 10.80 2.41 5.01
C ASP A 135 9.40 2.94 4.80
N GLU A 136 9.20 4.23 5.05
CA GLU A 136 7.95 4.93 4.76
C GLU A 136 7.61 4.85 3.27
N TRP A 137 8.58 5.13 2.39
CA TRP A 137 8.34 5.08 0.96
C TRP A 137 8.06 3.66 0.45
N THR A 138 8.86 2.67 0.87
CA THR A 138 8.72 1.27 0.46
C THR A 138 7.53 0.57 1.12
N MET A 139 7.03 1.11 2.25
CA MET A 139 6.07 0.49 3.16
C MET A 139 6.57 -0.84 3.77
N LEU A 140 7.89 -1.03 3.78
CA LEU A 140 8.57 -2.22 4.28
C LEU A 140 9.70 -1.74 5.19
N ARG A 141 9.80 -2.30 6.39
CA ARG A 141 10.92 -1.96 7.26
C ARG A 141 12.21 -2.56 6.71
N HIS A 142 13.33 -1.84 6.81
CA HIS A 142 14.63 -2.48 6.77
C HIS A 142 14.63 -3.56 7.85
N SER A 143 15.17 -4.73 7.54
CA SER A 143 15.58 -5.66 8.58
C SER A 143 16.72 -4.97 9.34
N THR A 144 16.39 -4.14 10.34
CA THR A 144 17.41 -3.75 11.30
C THR A 144 17.82 -5.07 11.94
N GLY A 145 19.06 -5.48 11.70
CA GLY A 145 19.67 -6.61 12.38
C GLY A 145 19.92 -6.28 13.84
N ASP A 146 18.92 -5.73 14.52
CA ASP A 146 18.90 -5.53 15.96
C ASP A 146 18.60 -6.91 16.56
N ASN A 147 19.58 -7.81 16.42
CA ASN A 147 19.86 -8.81 17.42
C ASN A 147 20.47 -8.05 18.60
N ASP A 148 19.62 -7.54 19.49
CA ASP A 148 19.98 -7.36 20.90
C ASP A 148 19.45 -8.57 21.71
#